data_AF-A0A431PWR7-F1
#
_entry.id   AF-A0A431PWR7-F1
#
_cell.length_a   1.000
_cell.length_b   1.000
_cell.length_c   1.000
_cell.angle_alpha   90.00
_cell.angle_beta   90.00
_cell.angle_gamma   90.00
#
_symmetry.space_group_name_H-M   'P 1'
#
loop_
_entity.id
_entity.type
_entity.pdbx_description
1 polymer ?
#
loop_
_entity_poly.entity_id
_entity_poly.type
_entity_poly.pdbx_seq_one_letter_code
_entity_poly.pdbx_strand_id
1 'polypeptide(L)'
;MNFTVYHAGVDAVSRLVRAPGGSLEVLRASPSDPYKISRAYTLLHRLACAAPPALRERLAEKWLRRPEAPGPAAEHVLQYAIGAQLAGADREKTAVVAKGADNFYRRQYRQYLNPTMGVFAQTATLAILGAGPRPRGGLWGRRREVVMAASESIHGAGPILVLDHQTVATPLFLPKLGQAGEQARLERWLSGRGPAPASYRRLMAGEAMRSAESRVRARRRGALGASLEVAQAALESGKLAILALHPYDPDAMGLHVTLFGVEALTPDELLHDYALAADELEPWRRAADRMNAELRFLVGGVEEAFTQCSQNLFVKRPAAPAPARAAWPHAWSPSLPLDLLVGAQFEIFQATVSASGLPGVSPRNGDIGLAGFVAQKGRRTFVLIPYFTGNAVHGHAAKLWSNPHSALLIYDDHTTRSATTLYGPTRVVSHDRVERQFPLVAARIASRRRRNGAPADTAEYWFIQQVTEVRVQDEPVVLNHLDPVRPTCTIHAAGPAHHGKKPAYFAAESAAPYDMAWQHEREAEGRPRDPSGVSRRYWQWESGPALEARRVHLDGVGATPAKAS
;
A
#
# COMPACT_ATOMS: atom_id res chain seq x y z
N MET A 1 -23.00 -16.89 23.34
CA MET A 1 -21.79 -17.75 23.32
C MET A 1 -20.56 -16.87 23.49
N ASN A 2 -19.67 -16.95 24.47
CA ASN A 2 -19.62 -17.47 25.84
C ASN A 2 -18.35 -16.82 26.42
N PHE A 3 -18.49 -15.84 27.33
CA PHE A 3 -17.35 -15.24 28.05
C PHE A 3 -16.56 -16.30 28.86
N THR A 4 -17.21 -17.41 29.20
CA THR A 4 -16.65 -18.56 29.90
C THR A 4 -15.62 -19.34 29.08
N VAL A 5 -15.72 -19.33 27.73
CA VAL A 5 -14.76 -20.04 26.85
C VAL A 5 -13.44 -19.25 26.69
N TYR A 6 -13.50 -17.92 26.83
CA TYR A 6 -12.34 -17.02 26.74
C TYR A 6 -11.38 -17.19 27.93
N HIS A 7 -11.91 -17.22 29.16
CA HIS A 7 -11.09 -17.45 30.35
C HIS A 7 -10.56 -18.88 30.43
N ALA A 8 -11.38 -19.88 30.08
CA ALA A 8 -10.94 -21.28 30.04
C ALA A 8 -9.83 -21.53 29.00
N GLY A 9 -9.88 -20.86 27.84
CA GLY A 9 -8.86 -20.99 26.80
C GLY A 9 -7.53 -20.32 27.15
N VAL A 10 -7.57 -19.13 27.75
CA VAL A 10 -6.36 -18.41 28.20
C VAL A 10 -5.72 -19.14 29.40
N ASP A 11 -6.52 -19.62 30.35
CA ASP A 11 -6.02 -20.39 31.49
C ASP A 11 -5.48 -21.76 31.07
N ALA A 12 -6.09 -22.45 30.10
CA ALA A 12 -5.57 -23.72 29.59
C ALA A 12 -4.20 -23.54 28.91
N VAL A 13 -4.02 -22.47 28.13
CA VAL A 13 -2.74 -22.13 27.49
C VAL A 13 -1.70 -21.69 28.53
N SER A 14 -2.08 -20.87 29.52
CA SER A 14 -1.19 -20.47 30.61
C SER A 14 -0.79 -21.63 31.52
N ARG A 15 -1.65 -22.63 31.72
CA ARG A 15 -1.32 -23.87 32.47
C ARG A 15 -0.39 -24.79 31.68
N LEU A 16 -0.55 -24.90 30.35
CA LEU A 16 0.35 -25.65 29.47
C LEU A 16 1.77 -25.07 29.43
N VAL A 17 1.90 -23.75 29.56
CA VAL A 17 3.19 -23.02 29.56
C VAL A 17 3.86 -23.00 30.94
N ARG A 18 3.12 -23.28 32.02
CA ARG A 18 3.64 -23.34 33.40
C ARG A 18 4.03 -24.75 33.86
N ALA A 19 3.89 -25.78 33.01
CA ALA A 19 4.37 -27.12 33.34
C ALA A 19 5.90 -27.13 33.46
N PRO A 20 6.51 -27.83 34.44
CA PRO A 20 7.96 -27.88 34.59
C PRO A 20 8.58 -28.52 33.33
N GLY A 21 9.41 -27.76 32.60
CA GLY A 21 10.01 -28.16 31.33
C GLY A 21 9.26 -27.73 30.06
N GLY A 22 8.11 -27.08 30.17
CA GLY A 22 7.33 -26.58 29.03
C GLY A 22 7.80 -25.21 28.53
N SER A 23 8.91 -25.14 27.79
CA SER A 23 9.18 -23.92 27.01
C SER A 23 8.15 -23.83 25.86
N LEU A 24 7.65 -22.63 25.55
CA LEU A 24 6.77 -22.39 24.39
C LEU A 24 7.40 -22.83 23.06
N GLU A 25 8.71 -23.04 23.02
CA GLU A 25 9.43 -23.56 21.86
C GLU A 25 9.02 -25.00 21.54
N VAL A 26 8.74 -25.82 22.57
CA VAL A 26 8.31 -27.23 22.42
C VAL A 26 6.93 -27.34 21.74
N LEU A 27 6.10 -26.29 21.82
CA LEU A 27 4.77 -26.28 21.21
C LEU A 27 4.77 -25.82 19.74
N ARG A 28 5.82 -25.10 19.30
CA ARG A 28 5.80 -24.29 18.07
C ARG A 28 6.33 -24.98 16.82
N ALA A 29 7.25 -25.93 16.96
CA ALA A 29 7.90 -26.59 15.82
C ALA A 29 8.28 -28.03 16.13
N SER A 30 8.35 -28.88 15.10
CA SER A 30 9.15 -30.11 15.22
C SER A 30 10.62 -29.72 15.43
N PRO A 31 11.37 -30.35 16.35
CA PRO A 31 12.81 -30.08 16.52
C PRO A 31 13.63 -30.21 15.23
N SER A 32 13.12 -30.97 14.25
CA SER A 32 13.76 -31.17 12.95
C SER A 32 13.33 -30.18 11.85
N ASP A 33 12.23 -29.41 12.04
CA ASP A 33 11.75 -28.46 11.03
C ASP A 33 10.88 -27.32 11.65
N PRO A 34 11.37 -26.07 11.69
CA PRO A 34 10.67 -24.91 12.24
C PRO A 34 9.44 -24.45 11.43
N TYR A 35 9.17 -25.09 10.29
CA TYR A 35 8.00 -24.83 9.44
C TYR A 35 6.90 -25.90 9.62
N LYS A 36 7.18 -27.01 10.32
CA LYS A 36 6.18 -28.04 10.62
C LYS A 36 5.38 -27.69 11.87
N ILE A 37 4.08 -27.49 11.67
CA ILE A 37 3.16 -27.04 12.71
C ILE A 37 2.55 -28.23 13.48
N SER A 38 2.63 -28.17 14.81
CA SER A 38 2.05 -29.15 15.72
C SER A 38 0.50 -29.04 15.77
N ARG A 39 -0.16 -30.08 16.29
CA ARG A 39 -1.62 -30.03 16.55
C ARG A 39 -1.98 -28.95 17.59
N ALA A 40 -1.11 -28.74 18.59
CA ALA A 40 -1.30 -27.71 19.61
C ALA A 40 -1.20 -26.30 19.00
N TYR A 41 -0.22 -26.08 18.13
CA TYR A 41 -0.06 -24.80 17.43
C TYR A 41 -1.20 -24.53 16.43
N THR A 42 -1.74 -25.57 15.80
CA THR A 42 -3.00 -25.48 15.01
C THR A 42 -4.18 -25.00 15.85
N LEU A 43 -4.34 -25.52 17.07
CA LEU A 43 -5.39 -25.09 17.99
C LEU A 43 -5.18 -23.63 18.42
N LEU A 44 -3.96 -23.22 18.77
CA LEU A 44 -3.61 -21.83 19.09
C LEU A 44 -3.95 -20.88 17.93
N HIS A 45 -3.65 -21.28 16.70
CA HIS A 45 -3.97 -20.50 15.51
C HIS A 45 -5.49 -20.30 15.34
N ARG A 46 -6.28 -21.36 15.52
CA ARG A 46 -7.75 -21.29 15.50
C ARG A 46 -8.29 -20.36 16.59
N LEU A 47 -7.74 -20.43 17.80
CA LEU A 47 -8.12 -19.56 18.91
C LEU A 47 -7.79 -18.09 18.62
N ALA A 48 -6.61 -17.80 18.05
CA ALA A 48 -6.25 -16.44 17.65
C ALA A 48 -7.16 -15.91 16.53
N CYS A 49 -7.53 -16.74 15.56
CA CYS A 49 -8.48 -16.36 14.51
C CYS A 49 -9.89 -16.08 15.07
N ALA A 50 -10.30 -16.80 16.12
CA ALA A 50 -11.56 -16.57 16.83
C ALA A 50 -11.52 -15.32 17.74
N ALA A 51 -10.33 -14.82 18.07
CA ALA A 51 -10.18 -13.63 18.91
C ALA A 51 -10.76 -12.38 18.23
N PRO A 52 -11.19 -11.37 19.03
CA PRO A 52 -11.61 -10.08 18.49
C PRO A 52 -10.50 -9.47 17.63
N PRO A 53 -10.82 -8.82 16.49
CA PRO A 53 -9.81 -8.25 15.58
C PRO A 53 -8.78 -7.35 16.29
N ALA A 54 -9.22 -6.63 17.30
CA ALA A 54 -8.41 -5.78 18.17
C ALA A 54 -7.26 -6.49 18.90
N LEU A 55 -7.44 -7.76 19.21
CA LEU A 55 -6.49 -8.58 19.98
C LEU A 55 -5.71 -9.53 19.09
N ARG A 56 -6.20 -9.80 17.87
CA ARG A 56 -5.61 -10.75 16.92
C ARG A 56 -4.13 -10.56 16.73
N GLU A 57 -3.70 -9.35 16.40
CA GLU A 57 -2.27 -9.08 16.17
C GLU A 57 -1.45 -9.21 17.43
N ARG A 58 -1.86 -8.59 18.56
CA ARG A 58 -1.11 -8.73 19.82
C ARG A 58 -0.97 -10.19 20.27
N LEU A 59 -2.04 -10.98 20.11
CA LEU A 59 -2.01 -12.40 20.42
C LEU A 59 -1.16 -13.18 19.42
N ALA A 60 -1.24 -12.85 18.12
CA ALA A 60 -0.41 -13.47 17.11
C ALA A 60 1.07 -13.16 17.34
N GLU A 61 1.43 -11.90 17.59
CA GLU A 61 2.79 -11.47 17.90
C GLU A 61 3.36 -12.22 19.10
N LYS A 62 2.57 -12.34 20.17
CA LYS A 62 3.01 -13.02 21.40
C LYS A 62 3.09 -14.53 21.26
N TRP A 63 2.07 -15.15 20.67
CA TRP A 63 1.85 -16.61 20.77
C TRP A 63 2.11 -17.36 19.48
N LEU A 64 1.88 -16.74 18.32
CA LEU A 64 1.99 -17.37 17.01
C LEU A 64 3.25 -16.95 16.26
N ARG A 65 3.89 -15.83 16.58
CA ARG A 65 5.15 -15.47 15.94
C ARG A 65 6.23 -16.49 16.26
N ARG A 66 6.98 -16.90 15.24
CA ARG A 66 8.22 -17.65 15.42
C ARG A 66 9.33 -16.67 15.81
N PRO A 67 10.15 -16.95 16.83
CA PRO A 67 11.15 -16.00 17.33
C PRO A 67 12.04 -15.39 16.23
N GLU A 68 12.51 -16.25 15.32
CA GLU A 68 13.42 -15.90 14.20
C GLU A 68 12.71 -15.42 12.92
N ALA A 69 11.39 -15.30 12.94
CA ALA A 69 10.68 -14.96 11.72
C ALA A 69 10.69 -13.44 11.48
N PRO A 70 11.12 -13.00 10.28
CA PRO A 70 11.41 -11.60 10.00
C PRO A 70 10.16 -10.75 9.75
N GLY A 71 9.01 -11.36 9.43
CA GLY A 71 7.76 -10.66 9.12
C GLY A 71 6.77 -10.60 10.29
N PRO A 72 5.81 -9.67 10.29
CA PRO A 72 4.82 -9.54 11.36
C PRO A 72 3.95 -10.80 11.46
N ALA A 73 3.45 -11.07 12.66
CA ALA A 73 2.75 -12.32 12.97
C ALA A 73 1.44 -12.50 12.19
N ALA A 74 0.80 -11.39 11.77
CA ALA A 74 -0.37 -11.44 10.90
C ALA A 74 -0.07 -12.15 9.56
N GLU A 75 1.15 -12.04 9.06
CA GLU A 75 1.55 -12.65 7.79
C GLU A 75 1.76 -14.14 7.95
N HIS A 76 2.41 -14.57 9.04
CA HIS A 76 2.52 -15.99 9.38
C HIS A 76 1.14 -16.63 9.59
N VAL A 77 0.23 -15.88 10.22
CA VAL A 77 -1.15 -16.34 10.41
C VAL A 77 -1.86 -16.53 9.08
N LEU A 78 -1.74 -15.57 8.15
CA LEU A 78 -2.33 -15.70 6.83
C LEU A 78 -1.67 -16.81 6.01
N GLN A 79 -0.34 -16.93 6.04
CA GLN A 79 0.40 -18.00 5.36
C GLN A 79 -0.06 -19.37 5.82
N TYR A 80 -0.31 -19.55 7.12
CA TYR A 80 -0.90 -20.78 7.62
C TYR A 80 -2.34 -20.98 7.16
N ALA A 81 -3.18 -19.93 7.19
CA ALA A 81 -4.56 -20.04 6.73
C ALA A 81 -4.65 -20.42 5.25
N ILE A 82 -3.80 -19.82 4.42
CA ILE A 82 -3.65 -20.13 2.99
C ILE A 82 -3.06 -21.52 2.82
N GLY A 83 -1.98 -21.86 3.51
CA GLY A 83 -1.35 -23.18 3.46
C GLY A 83 -2.32 -24.31 3.82
N ALA A 84 -3.05 -24.18 4.92
CA ALA A 84 -4.07 -25.15 5.33
C ALA A 84 -5.26 -25.24 4.34
N GLN A 85 -5.55 -24.16 3.61
CA GLN A 85 -6.63 -24.12 2.62
C GLN A 85 -6.20 -24.70 1.26
N LEU A 86 -4.98 -24.42 0.79
CA LEU A 86 -4.42 -24.91 -0.47
C LEU A 86 -3.94 -26.37 -0.38
N ALA A 87 -3.45 -26.79 0.78
CA ALA A 87 -2.87 -28.11 0.98
C ALA A 87 -3.87 -29.16 1.48
N GLY A 88 -5.05 -28.75 1.93
CA GLY A 88 -5.85 -29.60 2.82
C GLY A 88 -5.06 -29.92 4.11
N ALA A 89 -5.11 -31.17 4.57
CA ALA A 89 -4.35 -31.61 5.76
C ALA A 89 -2.85 -31.88 5.49
N ASP A 90 -2.35 -31.62 4.29
CA ASP A 90 -0.96 -31.89 3.90
C ASP A 90 0.01 -30.87 4.51
N ARG A 91 0.86 -31.36 5.43
CA ARG A 91 1.79 -30.55 6.23
C ARG A 91 3.01 -30.08 5.42
N GLU A 92 3.40 -30.78 4.36
CA GLU A 92 4.61 -30.44 3.60
C GLU A 92 4.40 -29.19 2.73
N LYS A 93 3.24 -29.07 2.10
CA LYS A 93 2.88 -27.87 1.31
C LYS A 93 2.72 -26.62 2.17
N THR A 94 2.22 -26.76 3.40
CA THR A 94 2.13 -25.64 4.36
C THR A 94 3.52 -25.11 4.74
N ALA A 95 4.50 -26.01 4.93
CA ALA A 95 5.88 -25.65 5.23
C ALA A 95 6.54 -24.89 4.07
N VAL A 96 6.25 -25.25 2.81
CA VAL A 96 6.74 -24.55 1.62
C VAL A 96 6.24 -23.10 1.56
N VAL A 97 4.94 -22.87 1.84
CA VAL A 97 4.35 -21.51 1.84
C VAL A 97 5.01 -20.63 2.92
N ALA A 98 5.13 -21.14 4.14
CA ALA A 98 5.75 -20.41 5.24
C ALA A 98 7.25 -20.12 4.99
N LYS A 99 7.98 -21.08 4.41
CA LYS A 99 9.40 -20.90 4.02
C LYS A 99 9.55 -19.89 2.88
N GLY A 100 8.63 -19.88 1.92
CA GLY A 100 8.62 -18.91 0.83
C GLY A 100 8.50 -17.48 1.33
N ALA A 101 7.61 -17.23 2.29
CA ALA A 101 7.38 -15.90 2.81
C ALA A 101 8.51 -15.38 3.73
N ASP A 102 9.09 -16.23 4.58
CA ASP A 102 10.29 -15.87 5.34
C ASP A 102 11.45 -15.47 4.43
N ASN A 103 11.66 -16.23 3.35
CA ASN A 103 12.68 -15.91 2.36
C ASN A 103 12.39 -14.59 1.66
N PHE A 104 11.12 -14.26 1.41
CA PHE A 104 10.72 -12.99 0.82
C PHE A 104 11.09 -11.82 1.73
N TYR A 105 10.77 -11.89 3.02
CA TYR A 105 11.16 -10.87 4.00
C TYR A 105 12.68 -10.67 4.08
N ARG A 106 13.43 -11.77 4.27
CA ARG A 106 14.90 -11.69 4.34
C ARG A 106 15.49 -11.05 3.09
N ARG A 107 14.96 -11.39 1.91
CA ARG A 107 15.53 -10.97 0.63
C ARG A 107 15.04 -9.61 0.14
N GLN A 108 13.82 -9.19 0.47
CA GLN A 108 13.21 -8.00 -0.15
C GLN A 108 12.88 -6.85 0.81
N TYR A 109 12.55 -7.13 2.08
CA TYR A 109 12.17 -6.07 3.02
C TYR A 109 13.41 -5.46 3.65
N ARG A 110 13.49 -4.13 3.64
CA ARG A 110 14.57 -3.36 4.25
C ARG A 110 13.98 -2.30 5.17
N GLN A 111 14.75 -1.92 6.18
CA GLN A 111 14.42 -0.79 7.07
C GLN A 111 15.09 0.52 6.62
N TYR A 112 15.83 0.44 5.51
CA TYR A 112 16.59 1.53 4.91
C TYR A 112 16.45 1.54 3.40
N LEU A 113 16.56 2.74 2.85
CA LEU A 113 16.78 2.97 1.44
C LEU A 113 18.27 2.87 1.18
N ASN A 114 18.67 1.93 0.33
CA ASN A 114 19.99 2.05 -0.30
C ASN A 114 19.97 3.20 -1.33
N PRO A 115 21.15 3.65 -1.79
CA PRO A 115 21.29 4.73 -2.78
C PRO A 115 20.32 4.63 -3.96
N THR A 116 20.21 3.46 -4.59
CA THR A 116 19.34 3.25 -5.75
C THR A 116 17.86 3.37 -5.38
N MET A 117 17.43 2.83 -4.23
CA MET A 117 16.06 2.95 -3.75
C MET A 117 15.68 4.40 -3.49
N GLY A 118 16.51 5.14 -2.76
CA GLY A 118 16.21 6.53 -2.42
C GLY A 118 16.25 7.45 -3.64
N VAL A 119 17.19 7.26 -4.57
CA VAL A 119 17.22 7.99 -5.84
C VAL A 119 15.97 7.71 -6.68
N PHE A 120 15.51 6.45 -6.73
CA PHE A 120 14.26 6.11 -7.41
C PHE A 120 13.07 6.84 -6.76
N ALA A 121 12.98 6.81 -5.43
CA ALA A 121 11.93 7.51 -4.70
C ALA A 121 11.97 9.03 -4.96
N GLN A 122 13.16 9.63 -4.94
CA GLN A 122 13.36 11.07 -5.13
C GLN A 122 13.06 11.53 -6.57
N THR A 123 13.25 10.67 -7.55
CA THR A 123 12.96 10.96 -8.97
C THR A 123 11.53 10.58 -9.38
N ALA A 124 10.77 9.90 -8.53
CA ALA A 124 9.38 9.54 -8.81
C ALA A 124 8.55 10.78 -9.16
N THR A 125 7.64 10.64 -10.12
CA THR A 125 6.75 11.74 -10.55
C THR A 125 5.31 11.57 -10.06
N LEU A 126 5.01 10.39 -9.53
CA LEU A 126 3.74 10.04 -8.90
C LEU A 126 4.02 9.25 -7.63
N ALA A 127 3.29 9.55 -6.56
CA ALA A 127 3.27 8.76 -5.34
C ALA A 127 1.84 8.43 -4.96
N ILE A 128 1.56 7.17 -4.66
CA ILE A 128 0.28 6.77 -4.06
C ILE A 128 0.48 6.66 -2.56
N LEU A 129 -0.26 7.51 -1.84
CA LEU A 129 -0.22 7.60 -0.39
C LEU A 129 -1.36 6.77 0.21
N GLY A 130 -1.09 6.05 1.29
CA GLY A 130 -2.08 5.24 1.99
C GLY A 130 -1.88 5.29 3.50
N ALA A 131 -2.96 5.48 4.25
CA ALA A 131 -2.93 5.51 5.70
C ALA A 131 -4.22 4.94 6.30
N GLY A 132 -4.21 4.64 7.60
CA GLY A 132 -5.42 4.31 8.35
C GLY A 132 -5.39 5.01 9.70
N PRO A 133 -6.47 5.71 10.09
CA PRO A 133 -6.50 6.44 11.35
C PRO A 133 -6.45 5.48 12.54
N ARG A 134 -6.41 6.05 13.75
CA ARG A 134 -6.57 5.26 14.97
C ARG A 134 -7.85 4.43 14.91
N PRO A 135 -7.86 3.21 15.49
CA PRO A 135 -9.02 2.34 15.39
C PRO A 135 -10.18 2.97 16.16
N ARG A 136 -11.37 3.03 15.54
CA ARG A 136 -12.59 3.56 16.18
C ARG A 136 -13.47 2.40 16.63
N GLY A 137 -14.03 2.48 17.85
CA GLY A 137 -14.96 1.48 18.41
C GLY A 137 -14.38 0.58 19.52
N GLY A 138 -15.26 -0.06 20.31
CA GLY A 138 -14.90 -0.94 21.43
C GLY A 138 -14.27 -2.28 21.03
N LEU A 139 -14.15 -3.20 22.00
CA LEU A 139 -13.42 -4.49 21.92
C LEU A 139 -13.66 -5.34 20.66
N TRP A 140 -14.79 -5.17 19.97
CA TRP A 140 -15.22 -5.97 18.80
C TRP A 140 -15.23 -5.21 17.47
N GLY A 141 -14.88 -3.91 17.48
CA GLY A 141 -15.23 -2.98 16.41
C GLY A 141 -14.11 -2.10 15.87
N ARG A 142 -12.82 -2.38 16.18
CA ARG A 142 -11.64 -1.66 15.66
C ARG A 142 -11.53 -1.76 14.12
N ARG A 143 -12.42 -1.09 13.41
CA ARG A 143 -12.34 -0.90 11.97
C ARG A 143 -11.48 0.32 11.76
N ARG A 144 -10.36 0.14 11.08
CA ARG A 144 -9.60 1.26 10.55
C ARG A 144 -10.06 1.43 9.12
N GLU A 145 -10.73 2.54 8.87
CA GLU A 145 -10.94 2.97 7.48
C GLU A 145 -9.56 3.15 6.84
N VAL A 146 -9.42 2.70 5.60
CA VAL A 146 -8.17 2.88 4.87
C VAL A 146 -8.42 4.01 3.89
N VAL A 147 -7.54 5.00 3.88
CA VAL A 147 -7.65 6.19 3.03
C VAL A 147 -6.46 6.27 2.08
N MET A 148 -6.70 6.83 0.90
CA MET A 148 -5.71 6.94 -0.16
C MET A 148 -5.79 8.28 -0.87
N ALA A 149 -4.64 8.74 -1.36
CA ALA A 149 -4.50 9.89 -2.24
C ALA A 149 -3.38 9.64 -3.24
N ALA A 150 -3.47 10.24 -4.42
CA ALA A 150 -2.36 10.38 -5.33
C ALA A 150 -1.68 11.74 -5.09
N SER A 151 -0.36 11.77 -5.18
CA SER A 151 0.46 12.98 -5.12
C SER A 151 1.36 13.01 -6.35
N GLU A 152 1.22 14.04 -7.17
CA GLU A 152 1.99 14.21 -8.41
C GLU A 152 3.09 15.25 -8.22
N SER A 153 4.08 15.24 -9.12
CA SER A 153 5.01 16.36 -9.24
C SER A 153 4.30 17.65 -9.63
N ILE A 154 4.51 18.73 -8.87
CA ILE A 154 3.87 20.02 -9.10
C ILE A 154 4.95 21.09 -9.30
N HIS A 155 4.92 21.78 -10.44
CA HIS A 155 5.86 22.88 -10.76
C HIS A 155 7.35 22.52 -10.60
N GLY A 156 7.71 21.26 -10.86
CA GLY A 156 9.09 20.75 -10.71
C GLY A 156 9.43 20.26 -9.30
N ALA A 157 8.53 20.39 -8.33
CA ALA A 157 8.66 19.78 -7.02
C ALA A 157 8.15 18.33 -7.05
N GLY A 158 8.98 17.37 -6.66
CA GLY A 158 8.61 15.95 -6.61
C GLY A 158 7.65 15.64 -5.45
N PRO A 159 6.87 14.54 -5.54
CA PRO A 159 5.94 14.11 -4.49
C PRO A 159 6.64 13.45 -3.29
N ILE A 160 7.96 13.21 -3.36
CA ILE A 160 8.77 12.57 -2.33
C ILE A 160 10.09 13.32 -2.20
N LEU A 161 10.51 13.57 -0.96
CA LEU A 161 11.83 14.07 -0.60
C LEU A 161 12.52 13.00 0.27
N VAL A 162 13.65 12.50 -0.18
CA VAL A 162 14.50 11.60 0.62
C VAL A 162 15.53 12.45 1.36
N LEU A 163 15.45 12.45 2.68
CA LEU A 163 16.32 13.23 3.55
C LEU A 163 17.60 12.46 3.81
N ASP A 164 17.49 11.18 4.14
CA ASP A 164 18.63 10.27 4.28
C ASP A 164 18.16 8.83 4.01
N HIS A 165 19.05 7.85 4.24
CA HIS A 165 18.74 6.44 4.05
C HIS A 165 17.61 5.90 4.96
N GLN A 166 17.29 6.59 6.06
CA GLN A 166 16.28 6.21 7.04
C GLN A 166 15.04 7.11 7.05
N THR A 167 15.07 8.26 6.37
CA THR A 167 14.04 9.29 6.56
C THR A 167 13.52 9.82 5.23
N VAL A 168 12.19 9.82 5.11
CA VAL A 168 11.49 10.29 3.91
C VAL A 168 10.41 11.29 4.30
N ALA A 169 10.21 12.28 3.44
CA ALA A 169 9.16 13.27 3.53
C ALA A 169 8.28 13.28 2.28
N THR A 170 7.01 13.64 2.44
CA THR A 170 6.11 13.97 1.32
C THR A 170 5.50 15.36 1.55
N PRO A 171 5.48 16.24 0.53
CA PRO A 171 4.97 17.59 0.69
C PRO A 171 3.45 17.59 0.82
N LEU A 172 2.95 18.51 1.64
CA LEU A 172 1.54 18.78 1.85
C LEU A 172 1.31 20.28 1.60
N PHE A 173 0.66 20.57 0.47
CA PHE A 173 0.29 21.94 0.08
C PHE A 173 -1.09 22.27 0.63
N LEU A 174 -1.14 23.14 1.64
CA LEU A 174 -2.34 23.49 2.38
C LEU A 174 -2.90 24.85 1.93
N PRO A 175 -4.21 25.03 1.69
CA PRO A 175 -4.75 26.35 1.40
C PRO A 175 -4.53 27.31 2.56
N LYS A 176 -4.10 28.53 2.28
CA LYS A 176 -3.96 29.55 3.32
C LYS A 176 -5.32 29.81 4.00
N LEU A 177 -5.31 29.84 5.33
CA LEU A 177 -6.50 30.08 6.15
C LEU A 177 -6.66 31.59 6.37
N GLY A 178 -7.82 32.14 6.00
CA GLY A 178 -8.09 33.58 6.09
C GLY A 178 -8.77 34.03 7.39
N GLN A 179 -9.22 33.11 8.24
CA GLN A 179 -10.01 33.43 9.44
C GLN A 179 -9.16 33.50 10.71
N ALA A 180 -9.44 34.48 11.56
CA ALA A 180 -8.78 34.61 12.86
C ALA A 180 -8.95 33.32 13.70
N GLY A 181 -7.83 32.79 14.21
CA GLY A 181 -7.80 31.58 15.02
C GLY A 181 -7.86 30.25 14.25
N GLU A 182 -8.05 30.24 12.92
CA GLU A 182 -7.90 29.02 12.12
C GLU A 182 -6.43 28.57 12.05
N GLN A 183 -5.46 29.49 12.03
CA GLN A 183 -4.03 29.12 12.10
C GLN A 183 -3.68 28.37 13.38
N ALA A 184 -4.13 28.85 14.54
CA ALA A 184 -3.89 28.15 15.81
C ALA A 184 -4.57 26.76 15.85
N ARG A 185 -5.68 26.57 15.13
CA ARG A 185 -6.30 25.25 14.95
C ARG A 185 -5.51 24.38 13.99
N LEU A 186 -4.93 24.96 12.95
CA LEU A 186 -4.06 24.28 12.01
C LEU A 186 -2.84 23.69 12.74
N GLU A 187 -2.10 24.50 13.49
CA GLU A 187 -0.91 24.02 14.21
C GLU A 187 -1.25 22.95 15.25
N ARG A 188 -2.39 23.12 15.94
CA ARG A 188 -2.90 22.09 16.86
C ARG A 188 -3.23 20.78 16.14
N TRP A 189 -3.90 20.84 14.99
CA TRP A 189 -4.19 19.64 14.20
C TRP A 189 -2.92 18.97 13.66
N LEU A 190 -1.98 19.74 13.10
CA LEU A 190 -0.73 19.25 12.52
C LEU A 190 0.18 18.60 13.58
N SER A 191 0.16 19.10 14.82
CA SER A 191 0.82 18.47 15.97
C SER A 191 0.06 17.25 16.53
N GLY A 192 -1.00 16.78 15.86
CA GLY A 192 -1.84 15.67 16.29
C GLY A 192 -2.77 16.00 17.47
N ARG A 193 -2.88 17.28 17.85
CA ARG A 193 -3.64 17.77 19.00
C ARG A 193 -4.97 18.38 18.57
N GLY A 194 -5.96 17.55 18.30
CA GLY A 194 -7.33 17.98 18.04
C GLY A 194 -7.73 17.93 16.56
N PRO A 195 -8.93 18.42 16.22
CA PRO A 195 -9.50 18.23 14.90
C PRO A 195 -8.92 19.21 13.87
N ALA A 196 -8.90 18.79 12.61
CA ALA A 196 -8.61 19.66 11.48
C ALA A 196 -9.53 20.91 11.46
N PRO A 197 -9.04 22.06 10.93
CA PRO A 197 -9.85 23.24 10.68
C PRO A 197 -11.17 22.94 9.95
N ALA A 198 -12.19 23.75 10.20
CA ALA A 198 -13.52 23.49 9.65
C ALA A 198 -13.54 23.54 8.12
N SER A 199 -12.79 24.48 7.53
CA SER A 199 -12.52 24.57 6.09
C SER A 199 -11.96 23.26 5.52
N TYR A 200 -10.92 22.70 6.15
CA TYR A 200 -10.30 21.45 5.70
C TYR A 200 -11.23 20.24 5.86
N ARG A 201 -12.03 20.19 6.93
CA ARG A 201 -13.03 19.13 7.10
C ARG A 201 -14.09 19.15 6.00
N ARG A 202 -14.49 20.33 5.50
CA ARG A 202 -15.39 20.43 4.34
C ARG A 202 -14.73 19.90 3.07
N LEU A 203 -13.47 20.23 2.82
CA LEU A 203 -12.70 19.71 1.68
C LEU A 203 -12.56 18.19 1.72
N MET A 204 -12.25 17.62 2.89
CA MET A 204 -12.16 16.16 3.07
C MET A 204 -13.51 15.46 2.87
N ALA A 205 -14.60 16.08 3.35
CA ALA A 205 -15.93 15.50 3.28
C ALA A 205 -16.44 15.37 1.85
N GLY A 206 -16.14 16.34 0.99
CA GLY A 206 -16.64 16.40 -0.38
C GLY A 206 -18.15 16.62 -0.47
N GLU A 207 -18.66 16.62 -1.69
CA GLU A 207 -20.08 16.77 -2.01
C GLU A 207 -20.72 15.41 -2.33
N ALA A 208 -21.94 15.19 -1.86
CA ALA A 208 -22.66 13.94 -2.13
C ALA A 208 -23.12 13.87 -3.60
N MET A 209 -23.03 12.67 -4.19
CA MET A 209 -23.51 12.39 -5.54
C MET A 209 -24.48 11.21 -5.56
N ARG A 210 -25.25 11.11 -6.65
CA ARG A 210 -26.01 9.88 -6.96
C ARG A 210 -25.06 8.82 -7.50
N SER A 211 -25.29 7.58 -7.10
CA SER A 211 -24.58 6.41 -7.65
C SER A 211 -25.52 5.56 -8.50
N ALA A 212 -25.01 4.99 -9.60
CA ALA A 212 -25.67 3.93 -10.35
C ALA A 212 -25.89 2.67 -9.47
N GLU A 213 -25.00 2.44 -8.52
CA GLU A 213 -25.03 1.30 -7.63
C GLU A 213 -25.92 1.62 -6.41
N SER A 214 -27.12 1.05 -6.36
CA SER A 214 -28.20 1.40 -5.39
C SER A 214 -27.83 1.41 -3.89
N ARG A 215 -26.74 0.73 -3.47
CA ARG A 215 -26.28 0.67 -2.06
C ARG A 215 -24.90 1.26 -1.84
N VAL A 216 -24.38 2.01 -2.81
CA VAL A 216 -23.06 2.64 -2.74
C VAL A 216 -23.26 4.14 -2.58
N ARG A 217 -22.62 4.70 -1.55
CA ARG A 217 -22.56 6.15 -1.39
C ARG A 217 -21.56 6.70 -2.39
N ALA A 218 -21.88 7.79 -3.08
CA ALA A 218 -20.95 8.46 -3.96
C ALA A 218 -20.65 9.87 -3.45
N ARG A 219 -19.38 10.27 -3.56
CA ARG A 219 -18.96 11.64 -3.26
C ARG A 219 -18.01 12.16 -4.33
N ARG A 220 -18.04 13.48 -4.46
CA ARG A 220 -17.16 14.29 -5.29
C ARG A 220 -16.23 15.09 -4.39
N ARG A 221 -14.92 15.12 -4.67
CA ARG A 221 -13.97 15.94 -3.89
C ARG A 221 -12.75 16.32 -4.70
N GLY A 222 -12.08 17.40 -4.35
CA GLY A 222 -10.78 17.74 -4.94
C GLY A 222 -9.63 16.84 -4.46
N ALA A 223 -8.53 16.82 -5.21
CA ALA A 223 -7.28 16.11 -4.90
C ALA A 223 -6.76 16.47 -3.50
N LEU A 224 -6.82 17.76 -3.17
CA LEU A 224 -6.44 18.28 -1.87
C LEU A 224 -7.27 17.65 -0.73
N GLY A 225 -8.57 17.45 -0.94
CA GLY A 225 -9.43 16.79 0.05
C GLY A 225 -9.01 15.35 0.33
N ALA A 226 -8.50 14.65 -0.69
CA ALA A 226 -7.91 13.32 -0.51
C ALA A 226 -6.59 13.38 0.27
N SER A 227 -5.69 14.30 -0.09
CA SER A 227 -4.40 14.47 0.60
C SER A 227 -4.56 14.86 2.07
N LEU A 228 -5.52 15.74 2.39
CA LEU A 228 -5.85 16.11 3.77
C LEU A 228 -6.37 14.93 4.60
N GLU A 229 -7.15 14.04 3.99
CA GLU A 229 -7.66 12.85 4.67
C GLU A 229 -6.54 11.86 4.98
N VAL A 230 -5.62 11.64 4.03
CA VAL A 230 -4.41 10.84 4.26
C VAL A 230 -3.53 11.48 5.33
N ALA A 231 -3.31 12.80 5.28
CA ALA A 231 -2.55 13.52 6.30
C ALA A 231 -3.17 13.36 7.69
N GLN A 232 -4.50 13.50 7.81
CA GLN A 232 -5.19 13.26 9.08
C GLN A 232 -4.97 11.83 9.58
N ALA A 233 -5.14 10.82 8.72
CA ALA A 233 -4.94 9.43 9.10
C ALA A 233 -3.49 9.12 9.48
N ALA A 234 -2.52 9.71 8.77
CA ALA A 234 -1.10 9.55 9.03
C ALA A 234 -0.70 10.19 10.37
N LEU A 235 -1.12 11.43 10.64
CA LEU A 235 -0.85 12.12 11.91
C LEU A 235 -1.54 11.45 13.10
N GLU A 236 -2.75 10.91 12.92
CA GLU A 236 -3.44 10.17 13.97
C GLU A 236 -2.70 8.84 14.29
N SER A 237 -2.25 8.12 13.28
CA SER A 237 -1.63 6.80 13.45
C SER A 237 -0.12 6.83 13.70
N GLY A 238 0.54 7.92 13.31
CA GLY A 238 1.99 8.01 13.20
C GLY A 238 2.57 7.18 12.03
N LYS A 239 1.75 6.69 11.09
CA LYS A 239 2.20 5.83 9.99
C LYS A 239 1.65 6.24 8.62
N LEU A 240 2.47 6.09 7.59
CA LEU A 240 2.12 6.42 6.21
C LEU A 240 2.77 5.42 5.24
N ALA A 241 2.00 4.88 4.31
CA ALA A 241 2.54 4.13 3.18
C ALA A 241 2.67 5.05 1.96
N ILE A 242 3.77 4.91 1.25
CA ILE A 242 4.10 5.60 0.01
C ILE A 242 4.42 4.52 -1.02
N LEU A 243 3.77 4.57 -2.18
CA LEU A 243 4.18 3.83 -3.36
C LEU A 243 4.74 4.83 -4.37
N ALA A 244 6.07 4.89 -4.48
CA ALA A 244 6.77 5.73 -5.44
C ALA A 244 6.68 5.11 -6.83
N LEU A 245 6.25 5.91 -7.80
CA LEU A 245 6.04 5.50 -9.19
C LEU A 245 6.72 6.49 -10.14
N HIS A 246 7.31 5.93 -11.19
CA HIS A 246 7.80 6.71 -12.32
C HIS A 246 7.09 6.21 -13.58
N PRO A 247 5.89 6.74 -13.92
CA PRO A 247 5.03 6.22 -14.98
C PRO A 247 5.64 6.21 -16.39
N TYR A 248 6.80 6.84 -16.58
CA TYR A 248 7.50 6.96 -17.86
C TYR A 248 8.73 6.06 -17.97
N ASP A 249 9.12 5.40 -16.89
CA ASP A 249 10.29 4.55 -16.89
C ASP A 249 9.88 3.10 -17.23
N PRO A 250 10.26 2.58 -18.40
CA PRO A 250 9.87 1.24 -18.82
C PRO A 250 10.45 0.13 -17.92
N ASP A 251 11.54 0.41 -17.22
CA ASP A 251 12.22 -0.50 -16.31
C ASP A 251 11.79 -0.32 -14.85
N ALA A 252 10.98 0.70 -14.55
CA ALA A 252 10.55 0.99 -13.19
C ALA A 252 9.60 -0.08 -12.66
N MET A 253 9.91 -0.52 -11.44
CA MET A 253 8.95 -1.17 -10.55
C MET A 253 8.57 -0.16 -9.47
N GLY A 254 7.30 -0.16 -9.04
CA GLY A 254 6.91 0.68 -7.92
C GLY A 254 7.71 0.36 -6.67
N LEU A 255 8.23 1.38 -5.98
CA LEU A 255 8.93 1.22 -4.71
C LEU A 255 7.95 1.53 -3.57
N HIS A 256 7.72 0.55 -2.73
CA HIS A 256 6.92 0.73 -1.53
C HIS A 256 7.79 1.16 -0.36
N VAL A 257 7.36 2.21 0.34
CA VAL A 257 7.98 2.71 1.56
C VAL A 257 6.89 2.94 2.60
N THR A 258 6.98 2.27 3.74
CA THR A 258 6.17 2.56 4.92
C THR A 258 6.97 3.40 5.89
N LEU A 259 6.35 4.44 6.41
CA LEU A 259 6.92 5.35 7.39
C LEU A 259 6.29 5.16 8.76
N PHE A 260 7.10 5.33 9.81
CA PHE A 260 6.70 5.41 11.21
C PHE A 260 7.09 6.77 11.81
N GLY A 261 6.51 7.10 12.96
CA GLY A 261 6.76 8.37 13.64
C GLY A 261 6.37 9.58 12.80
N VAL A 262 5.34 9.47 11.97
CA VAL A 262 5.00 10.53 11.00
C VAL A 262 4.57 11.82 11.71
N GLU A 263 5.28 12.90 11.41
CA GLU A 263 5.03 14.26 11.90
C GLU A 263 4.82 15.23 10.74
N ALA A 264 4.09 16.32 10.97
CA ALA A 264 4.00 17.43 10.02
C ALA A 264 4.98 18.54 10.41
N LEU A 265 5.96 18.82 9.54
CA LEU A 265 6.96 19.86 9.76
C LEU A 265 6.79 21.03 8.79
N THR A 266 7.14 22.22 9.24
CA THR A 266 7.39 23.39 8.39
C THR A 266 8.69 23.23 7.60
N PRO A 267 8.88 23.99 6.50
CA PRO A 267 10.16 24.01 5.80
C PRO A 267 11.34 24.37 6.71
N ASP A 268 11.17 25.30 7.65
CA ASP A 268 12.26 25.77 8.50
C ASP A 268 12.63 24.75 9.58
N GLU A 269 11.64 24.06 10.17
CA GLU A 269 11.89 22.90 11.04
C GLU A 269 12.61 21.79 10.30
N LEU A 270 12.25 21.53 9.03
CA LEU A 270 12.91 20.52 8.22
C LEU A 270 14.37 20.87 7.91
N LEU A 271 14.65 22.13 7.56
CA LEU A 271 16.02 22.63 7.36
C LEU A 271 16.86 22.45 8.63
N HIS A 272 16.27 22.72 9.80
CA HIS A 272 16.94 22.58 11.09
C HIS A 272 17.17 21.12 11.49
N ASP A 273 16.13 20.29 11.47
CA ASP A 273 16.17 18.90 11.95
C ASP A 273 17.12 17.99 11.16
N TYR A 274 17.45 18.37 9.92
CA TYR A 274 18.29 17.59 9.00
C TYR A 274 19.49 18.39 8.44
N ALA A 275 19.74 19.58 8.97
CA ALA A 275 20.80 20.50 8.54
C ALA A 275 20.91 20.66 7.01
N LEU A 276 19.76 20.84 6.35
CA LEU A 276 19.67 21.02 4.90
C LEU A 276 20.14 22.42 4.49
N ALA A 277 20.70 22.57 3.29
CA ALA A 277 20.95 23.90 2.75
C ALA A 277 19.63 24.62 2.41
N ALA A 278 19.62 25.96 2.53
CA ALA A 278 18.40 26.77 2.43
C ALA A 278 17.67 26.62 1.08
N ASP A 279 18.42 26.36 0.01
CA ASP A 279 17.94 26.19 -1.35
C ASP A 279 17.48 24.75 -1.67
N GLU A 280 17.74 23.76 -0.82
CA GLU A 280 17.31 22.37 -1.07
C GLU A 280 15.79 22.23 -1.15
N LEU A 281 15.04 23.07 -0.43
CA LEU A 281 13.58 23.06 -0.40
C LEU A 281 12.93 24.02 -1.41
N GLU A 282 13.75 24.74 -2.18
CA GLU A 282 13.30 25.79 -3.10
C GLU A 282 12.29 25.31 -4.16
N PRO A 283 12.41 24.12 -4.78
CA PRO A 283 11.39 23.62 -5.70
C PRO A 283 9.99 23.57 -5.07
N TRP A 284 9.90 23.08 -3.83
CA TRP A 284 8.63 22.98 -3.09
C TRP A 284 8.12 24.34 -2.62
N ARG A 285 9.02 25.26 -2.18
CA ARG A 285 8.65 26.64 -1.82
C ARG A 285 8.02 27.36 -3.01
N ARG A 286 8.67 27.33 -4.18
CA ARG A 286 8.12 27.91 -5.42
C ARG A 286 6.80 27.29 -5.84
N ALA A 287 6.66 25.97 -5.69
CA ALA A 287 5.41 25.29 -5.98
C ALA A 287 4.29 25.79 -5.05
N ALA A 288 4.56 25.91 -3.75
CA ALA A 288 3.61 26.44 -2.77
C ALA A 288 3.23 27.90 -3.07
N ASP A 289 4.19 28.76 -3.43
CA ASP A 289 3.93 30.16 -3.78
C ASP A 289 3.04 30.28 -5.02
N ARG A 290 3.32 29.50 -6.07
CA ARG A 290 2.50 29.45 -7.30
C ARG A 290 1.08 28.95 -7.04
N MET A 291 0.92 28.04 -6.08
CA MET A 291 -0.38 27.53 -5.66
C MET A 291 -1.08 28.45 -4.63
N ASN A 292 -0.42 29.52 -4.18
CA ASN A 292 -0.82 30.31 -3.02
C ASN A 292 -1.17 29.44 -1.79
N ALA A 293 -0.31 28.45 -1.52
CA ALA A 293 -0.47 27.46 -0.47
C ALA A 293 0.56 27.68 0.65
N GLU A 294 0.23 27.17 1.82
CA GLU A 294 1.14 26.95 2.92
C GLU A 294 1.78 25.56 2.78
N LEU A 295 3.11 25.50 2.83
CA LEU A 295 3.85 24.25 2.69
C LEU A 295 4.06 23.59 4.06
N ARG A 296 3.78 22.29 4.12
CA ARG A 296 4.19 21.38 5.19
C ARG A 296 4.80 20.11 4.58
N PHE A 297 5.51 19.34 5.38
CA PHE A 297 6.00 18.02 5.01
C PHE A 297 5.51 16.99 6.01
N LEU A 298 4.94 15.89 5.54
CA LEU A 298 4.75 14.70 6.37
C LEU A 298 6.05 13.91 6.34
N VAL A 299 6.75 13.86 7.46
CA VAL A 299 8.10 13.29 7.60
C VAL A 299 8.05 12.10 8.54
N GLY A 300 8.70 10.99 8.18
CA GLY A 300 8.79 9.83 9.03
C GLY A 300 10.02 8.97 8.74
N GLY A 301 10.34 8.10 9.70
CA GLY A 301 11.39 7.10 9.53
C GLY A 301 10.91 5.93 8.69
N VAL A 302 11.78 5.31 7.90
CA VAL A 302 11.49 4.14 7.07
C VAL A 302 11.33 2.91 7.97
N GLU A 303 10.12 2.36 7.97
CA GLU A 303 9.77 1.08 8.60
C GLU A 303 10.03 -0.07 7.63
N GLU A 304 9.37 -0.05 6.46
CA GLU A 304 9.50 -1.08 5.43
C GLU A 304 9.77 -0.44 4.07
N ALA A 305 10.85 -0.82 3.39
CA ALA A 305 11.12 -0.50 2.01
C ALA A 305 11.28 -1.78 1.20
N PHE A 306 10.49 -1.93 0.13
CA PHE A 306 10.60 -3.06 -0.78
C PHE A 306 10.01 -2.73 -2.16
N THR A 307 10.54 -3.41 -3.16
CA THR A 307 10.01 -3.31 -4.52
C THR A 307 8.72 -4.07 -4.68
N GLN A 308 7.79 -3.50 -5.43
CA GLN A 308 6.58 -4.20 -5.77
C GLN A 308 6.63 -4.72 -7.18
N CYS A 309 6.27 -6.00 -7.29
CA CYS A 309 6.25 -6.84 -8.48
C CYS A 309 5.37 -6.27 -9.60
N SER A 310 5.81 -5.19 -10.26
CA SER A 310 5.15 -4.51 -11.37
C SER A 310 6.18 -4.21 -12.46
N GLN A 311 6.82 -5.25 -12.99
CA GLN A 311 7.65 -5.06 -14.17
C GLN A 311 6.76 -4.68 -15.36
N ASN A 312 7.18 -3.66 -16.10
CA ASN A 312 6.76 -3.30 -17.46
C ASN A 312 5.36 -2.67 -17.63
N LEU A 313 4.76 -2.11 -16.58
CA LEU A 313 3.41 -1.54 -16.63
C LEU A 313 3.36 -0.03 -16.88
N PHE A 314 4.49 0.62 -16.71
CA PHE A 314 4.64 2.07 -16.77
C PHE A 314 5.38 2.50 -18.03
N VAL A 315 5.05 1.87 -19.17
CA VAL A 315 5.38 2.49 -20.46
C VAL A 315 4.22 3.42 -20.83
N LYS A 316 4.01 4.42 -19.98
CA LYS A 316 3.16 5.55 -20.33
C LYS A 316 4.03 6.61 -20.98
N ARG A 317 3.47 7.34 -21.92
CA ARG A 317 4.11 8.52 -22.52
C ARG A 317 3.29 9.75 -22.16
N PRO A 318 3.93 10.84 -21.71
CA PRO A 318 3.22 12.09 -21.51
C PRO A 318 2.48 12.47 -22.79
N ALA A 319 1.20 12.77 -22.68
CA ALA A 319 0.44 13.32 -23.80
C ALA A 319 0.65 14.83 -23.88
N ALA A 320 0.47 15.40 -25.07
CA ALA A 320 0.42 16.86 -25.22
C ALA A 320 -0.68 17.43 -24.30
N PRO A 321 -0.43 18.55 -23.60
CA PRO A 321 -1.44 19.17 -22.75
C PRO A 321 -2.64 19.56 -23.61
N ALA A 322 -3.76 18.86 -23.43
CA ALA A 322 -5.01 19.22 -24.07
C ALA A 322 -5.47 20.61 -23.56
N PRO A 323 -6.11 21.43 -24.42
CA PRO A 323 -6.65 22.72 -23.99
C PRO A 323 -7.58 22.55 -22.79
N ALA A 324 -7.50 23.50 -21.86
CA ALA A 324 -8.20 23.44 -20.60
C ALA A 324 -9.73 23.35 -20.79
N ARG A 325 -10.36 22.53 -19.93
CA ARG A 325 -11.76 22.66 -19.48
C ARG A 325 -12.92 22.28 -20.40
N ALA A 326 -12.72 21.73 -21.59
CA ALA A 326 -13.83 21.00 -22.21
C ALA A 326 -14.13 19.79 -21.31
N ALA A 327 -15.38 19.68 -20.81
CA ALA A 327 -15.84 18.52 -20.06
C ALA A 327 -15.41 17.28 -20.83
N TRP A 328 -14.49 16.50 -20.27
CA TRP A 328 -13.97 15.32 -20.96
C TRP A 328 -15.17 14.40 -21.20
N PRO A 329 -15.60 14.21 -22.46
CA PRO A 329 -16.87 13.56 -22.76
C PRO A 329 -16.89 12.09 -22.30
N HIS A 330 -15.71 11.55 -21.95
CA HIS A 330 -15.50 10.18 -21.50
C HIS A 330 -15.09 10.07 -20.02
N ALA A 331 -15.14 11.17 -19.24
CA ALA A 331 -14.87 11.09 -17.81
C ALA A 331 -15.91 10.21 -17.12
N TRP A 332 -15.44 9.19 -16.40
CA TRP A 332 -16.34 8.35 -15.63
C TRP A 332 -16.94 9.17 -14.48
N SER A 333 -18.21 8.92 -14.15
CA SER A 333 -18.85 9.51 -12.98
C SER A 333 -19.62 8.42 -12.21
N PRO A 334 -19.91 8.64 -10.91
CA PRO A 334 -20.64 7.66 -10.12
C PRO A 334 -22.04 7.32 -10.62
N SER A 335 -22.60 8.14 -11.51
CA SER A 335 -23.88 7.87 -12.18
C SER A 335 -23.79 6.80 -13.28
N LEU A 336 -22.57 6.38 -13.63
CA LEU A 336 -22.30 5.26 -14.53
C LEU A 336 -21.96 3.99 -13.73
N PRO A 337 -22.23 2.80 -14.29
CA PRO A 337 -21.86 1.52 -13.69
C PRO A 337 -20.35 1.40 -13.38
N LEU A 338 -20.01 0.71 -12.28
CA LEU A 338 -18.62 0.51 -11.86
C LEU A 338 -17.84 -0.45 -12.77
N ASP A 339 -18.52 -1.39 -13.43
CA ASP A 339 -17.91 -2.34 -14.35
C ASP A 339 -17.30 -1.66 -15.58
N LEU A 340 -17.86 -0.53 -16.04
CA LEU A 340 -17.27 0.30 -17.09
C LEU A 340 -15.92 0.90 -16.66
N LEU A 341 -15.84 1.41 -15.42
CA LEU A 341 -14.61 1.97 -14.89
C LEU A 341 -13.55 0.87 -14.74
N VAL A 342 -13.86 -0.18 -13.98
CA VAL A 342 -12.92 -1.28 -13.67
C VAL A 342 -12.54 -2.07 -14.93
N GLY A 343 -13.47 -2.27 -15.84
CA GLY A 343 -13.27 -2.99 -17.10
C GLY A 343 -12.35 -2.27 -18.10
N ALA A 344 -12.10 -0.98 -17.92
CA ALA A 344 -11.12 -0.23 -18.71
C ALA A 344 -9.70 -0.26 -18.12
N GLN A 345 -9.53 -0.76 -16.90
CA GLN A 345 -8.25 -0.66 -16.19
C GLN A 345 -7.35 -1.86 -16.42
N PHE A 346 -6.05 -1.58 -16.55
CA PHE A 346 -4.97 -2.57 -16.47
C PHE A 346 -4.22 -2.50 -15.13
N GLU A 347 -4.45 -1.45 -14.33
CA GLU A 347 -3.88 -1.27 -13.00
C GLU A 347 -4.91 -0.76 -12.00
N ILE A 348 -4.84 -1.26 -10.77
CA ILE A 348 -5.63 -0.80 -9.63
C ILE A 348 -4.71 -0.76 -8.41
N PHE A 349 -4.63 0.37 -7.70
CA PHE A 349 -3.82 0.47 -6.48
C PHE A 349 -4.66 0.09 -5.27
N GLN A 350 -4.19 -0.85 -4.45
CA GLN A 350 -4.86 -1.28 -3.25
C GLN A 350 -4.07 -0.85 -2.01
N ALA A 351 -4.72 -0.13 -1.10
CA ALA A 351 -4.21 0.10 0.24
C ALA A 351 -4.88 -0.81 1.26
N THR A 352 -4.08 -1.39 2.16
CA THR A 352 -4.54 -2.10 3.34
C THR A 352 -3.78 -1.60 4.57
N VAL A 353 -4.41 -1.69 5.74
CA VAL A 353 -3.81 -1.26 7.01
C VAL A 353 -4.05 -2.35 8.03
N SER A 354 -3.02 -2.75 8.75
CA SER A 354 -3.11 -3.73 9.83
C SER A 354 -3.91 -3.20 11.03
N ALA A 355 -4.23 -4.04 12.02
CA ALA A 355 -4.83 -3.56 13.26
C ALA A 355 -3.87 -2.70 14.12
N SER A 356 -2.55 -2.93 14.03
CA SER A 356 -1.49 -2.12 14.64
C SER A 356 -1.41 -0.74 13.99
N GLY A 357 -1.90 -0.62 12.75
CA GLY A 357 -1.90 0.63 11.99
C GLY A 357 -0.85 0.65 10.89
N LEU A 358 -0.12 -0.45 10.67
CA LEU A 358 0.87 -0.59 9.59
C LEU A 358 0.17 -0.52 8.23
N PRO A 359 0.33 0.57 7.45
CA PRO A 359 -0.26 0.69 6.14
C PRO A 359 0.57 -0.07 5.10
N GLY A 360 -0.03 -0.34 3.96
CA GLY A 360 0.65 -0.87 2.79
C GLY A 360 -0.15 -0.49 1.54
N VAL A 361 0.52 -0.05 0.48
CA VAL A 361 -0.09 0.28 -0.81
C VAL A 361 0.55 -0.58 -1.88
N SER A 362 -0.24 -1.18 -2.78
CA SER A 362 0.31 -1.99 -3.85
C SER A 362 -0.51 -2.01 -5.13
N PRO A 363 0.12 -2.02 -6.32
CA PRO A 363 -0.61 -2.13 -7.57
C PRO A 363 -1.11 -3.58 -7.76
N ARG A 364 -2.22 -3.69 -8.47
CA ARG A 364 -2.88 -4.93 -8.88
C ARG A 364 -3.07 -4.82 -10.37
N ASN A 365 -2.35 -5.65 -11.12
CA ASN A 365 -2.13 -5.40 -12.53
C ASN A 365 -2.54 -6.60 -13.39
N GLY A 366 -3.18 -6.31 -14.51
CA GLY A 366 -3.53 -7.29 -15.52
C GLY A 366 -3.40 -6.67 -16.91
N ASP A 367 -3.89 -7.37 -17.93
CA ASP A 367 -4.21 -6.66 -19.17
C ASP A 367 -5.44 -5.76 -18.93
N ILE A 368 -5.76 -4.91 -19.90
CA ILE A 368 -6.96 -4.06 -19.83
C ILE A 368 -8.20 -4.91 -19.55
N GLY A 369 -8.94 -4.49 -18.53
CA GLY A 369 -10.16 -5.15 -18.07
C GLY A 369 -9.93 -6.45 -17.30
N LEU A 370 -8.68 -6.76 -16.95
CA LEU A 370 -8.31 -7.93 -16.18
C LEU A 370 -7.65 -7.57 -14.83
N ALA A 371 -7.35 -6.29 -14.57
CA ALA A 371 -6.84 -5.87 -13.25
C ALA A 371 -7.83 -6.12 -12.10
N GLY A 372 -9.13 -6.12 -12.40
CA GLY A 372 -10.20 -6.46 -11.47
C GLY A 372 -11.52 -6.71 -12.19
N PHE A 373 -12.51 -7.20 -11.46
CA PHE A 373 -13.84 -7.53 -11.97
C PHE A 373 -14.91 -6.97 -11.05
N VAL A 374 -16.00 -6.49 -11.61
CA VAL A 374 -17.18 -6.07 -10.85
C VAL A 374 -18.24 -7.17 -10.95
N ALA A 375 -18.85 -7.50 -9.83
CA ALA A 375 -19.99 -8.41 -9.79
C ALA A 375 -21.01 -7.95 -8.76
N GLN A 376 -22.28 -8.20 -9.06
CA GLN A 376 -23.37 -7.99 -8.11
C GLN A 376 -23.78 -9.31 -7.46
N LYS A 377 -24.08 -9.27 -6.16
CA LYS A 377 -24.68 -10.39 -5.44
C LYS A 377 -25.76 -9.88 -4.51
N GLY A 378 -27.02 -10.17 -4.88
CA GLY A 378 -28.17 -9.48 -4.31
C GLY A 378 -28.08 -7.98 -4.61
N ARG A 379 -28.32 -7.13 -3.60
CA ARG A 379 -28.23 -5.66 -3.74
C ARG A 379 -26.83 -5.08 -3.43
N ARG A 380 -25.77 -5.89 -3.49
CA ARG A 380 -24.41 -5.48 -3.11
C ARG A 380 -23.48 -5.61 -4.30
N THR A 381 -22.63 -4.61 -4.47
CA THR A 381 -21.63 -4.55 -5.53
C THR A 381 -20.26 -4.93 -4.96
N PHE A 382 -19.56 -5.81 -5.67
CA PHE A 382 -18.26 -6.33 -5.27
C PHE A 382 -17.23 -6.07 -6.36
N VAL A 383 -16.02 -5.69 -5.94
CA VAL A 383 -14.82 -5.74 -6.79
C VAL A 383 -14.01 -6.96 -6.40
N LEU A 384 -13.66 -7.78 -7.39
CA LEU A 384 -12.87 -8.99 -7.26
C LEU A 384 -11.53 -8.79 -7.96
N ILE A 385 -10.43 -9.03 -7.24
CA ILE A 385 -9.08 -8.94 -7.79
C ILE A 385 -8.42 -10.31 -7.61
N PRO A 386 -8.13 -11.04 -8.71
CA PRO A 386 -7.42 -12.29 -8.62
C PRO A 386 -5.97 -12.09 -8.23
N TYR A 387 -5.38 -13.12 -7.65
CA TYR A 387 -3.96 -13.15 -7.34
C TYR A 387 -3.39 -14.50 -7.78
N PHE A 388 -2.41 -14.48 -8.69
CA PHE A 388 -1.73 -15.69 -9.19
C PHE A 388 -0.36 -15.85 -8.52
N THR A 389 0.15 -17.09 -8.51
CA THR A 389 1.42 -17.44 -7.84
C THR A 389 2.59 -16.64 -8.42
N GLY A 390 3.64 -16.39 -7.62
CA GLY A 390 4.82 -15.66 -8.08
C GLY A 390 5.75 -15.20 -6.96
N ASN A 391 5.21 -14.97 -5.75
CA ASN A 391 5.92 -14.83 -4.48
C ASN A 391 4.91 -15.12 -3.35
N ALA A 392 5.25 -16.00 -2.42
CA ALA A 392 4.34 -16.49 -1.37
C ALA A 392 3.88 -15.34 -0.46
N VAL A 393 2.55 -15.14 -0.42
CA VAL A 393 1.76 -14.26 0.48
C VAL A 393 2.27 -12.81 0.64
N HIS A 394 1.55 -11.87 0.03
CA HIS A 394 1.83 -10.44 0.17
C HIS A 394 1.37 -9.90 1.52
N GLY A 395 2.19 -9.06 2.15
CA GLY A 395 1.85 -8.41 3.40
C GLY A 395 0.56 -7.60 3.36
N HIS A 396 0.15 -7.11 2.19
CA HIS A 396 -1.15 -6.45 2.01
C HIS A 396 -2.33 -7.37 2.29
N ALA A 397 -2.25 -8.64 1.87
CA ALA A 397 -3.28 -9.63 2.15
C ALA A 397 -3.32 -9.96 3.64
N ALA A 398 -2.15 -10.05 4.29
CA ALA A 398 -2.03 -10.37 5.71
C ALA A 398 -2.69 -9.32 6.59
N LYS A 399 -2.52 -8.04 6.26
CA LYS A 399 -3.15 -6.90 6.94
C LYS A 399 -4.70 -7.02 6.99
N LEU A 400 -5.33 -7.66 6.01
CA LEU A 400 -6.79 -7.87 5.98
C LEU A 400 -7.31 -8.89 7.01
N TRP A 401 -6.44 -9.75 7.54
CA TRP A 401 -6.83 -10.72 8.57
C TRP A 401 -7.23 -10.03 9.88
N SER A 402 -6.51 -8.96 10.23
CA SER A 402 -6.69 -8.19 11.46
C SER A 402 -7.57 -6.96 11.26
N ASN A 403 -7.59 -6.37 10.06
CA ASN A 403 -8.47 -5.27 9.70
C ASN A 403 -9.10 -5.50 8.30
N PRO A 404 -10.34 -5.99 8.21
CA PRO A 404 -10.97 -6.42 6.97
C PRO A 404 -11.53 -5.24 6.16
N HIS A 405 -10.70 -4.24 5.89
CA HIS A 405 -11.02 -3.03 5.15
C HIS A 405 -9.86 -2.67 4.21
N SER A 406 -10.20 -2.21 3.02
CA SER A 406 -9.22 -1.64 2.09
C SER A 406 -9.82 -0.46 1.33
N ALA A 407 -8.93 0.26 0.66
CA ALA A 407 -9.28 1.20 -0.39
C ALA A 407 -8.64 0.74 -1.70
N LEU A 408 -9.35 0.95 -2.80
CA LEU A 408 -8.85 0.75 -4.16
C LEU A 408 -8.84 2.10 -4.86
N LEU A 409 -7.68 2.58 -5.27
CA LEU A 409 -7.55 3.76 -6.11
C LEU A 409 -7.37 3.31 -7.56
N ILE A 410 -8.27 3.80 -8.42
CA ILE A 410 -8.15 3.74 -9.87
C ILE A 410 -7.67 5.12 -10.30
N TYR A 411 -6.41 5.18 -10.73
CA TYR A 411 -5.78 6.39 -11.22
C TYR A 411 -5.69 6.30 -12.75
N ASP A 412 -6.79 6.64 -13.41
CA ASP A 412 -6.94 6.44 -14.85
C ASP A 412 -6.51 7.70 -15.60
N ASP A 413 -5.24 7.75 -15.92
CA ASP A 413 -4.56 8.84 -16.64
C ASP A 413 -4.55 8.68 -18.17
N HIS A 414 -5.18 7.64 -18.71
CA HIS A 414 -5.05 7.27 -20.12
C HIS A 414 -6.37 7.05 -20.84
N THR A 415 -7.46 6.76 -20.12
CA THR A 415 -8.79 6.56 -20.70
C THR A 415 -9.77 7.62 -20.21
N THR A 416 -10.08 7.63 -18.91
CA THR A 416 -11.15 8.47 -18.35
C THR A 416 -10.66 9.75 -17.69
N ARG A 417 -9.35 9.93 -17.52
CA ARG A 417 -8.73 11.05 -16.80
C ARG A 417 -9.32 11.29 -15.41
N SER A 418 -9.57 10.19 -14.69
CA SER A 418 -10.20 10.24 -13.38
C SER A 418 -9.35 9.57 -12.31
N ALA A 419 -9.38 10.13 -11.10
CA ALA A 419 -8.93 9.45 -9.90
C ALA A 419 -10.15 9.06 -9.07
N THR A 420 -10.39 7.76 -8.93
CA THR A 420 -11.56 7.22 -8.24
C THR A 420 -11.13 6.26 -7.14
N THR A 421 -11.55 6.51 -5.90
CA THR A 421 -11.29 5.63 -4.76
C THR A 421 -12.54 4.87 -4.36
N LEU A 422 -12.45 3.54 -4.36
CA LEU A 422 -13.48 2.60 -3.92
C LEU A 422 -13.17 2.13 -2.50
N TYR A 423 -14.10 2.30 -1.59
CA TYR A 423 -13.95 1.93 -0.18
C TYR A 423 -14.90 0.82 0.22
N GLY A 424 -14.42 -0.08 1.08
CA GLY A 424 -15.32 -0.94 1.84
C GLY A 424 -14.65 -2.14 2.50
N PRO A 425 -15.46 -3.04 3.07
CA PRO A 425 -14.98 -4.26 3.68
C PRO A 425 -14.36 -5.20 2.65
N THR A 426 -13.19 -5.73 2.96
CA THR A 426 -12.41 -6.58 2.05
C THR A 426 -11.93 -7.84 2.73
N ARG A 427 -11.92 -8.94 1.98
CA ARG A 427 -11.47 -10.25 2.45
C ARG A 427 -10.65 -10.95 1.39
N VAL A 428 -9.75 -11.81 1.85
CA VAL A 428 -9.07 -12.81 1.04
C VAL A 428 -9.91 -14.09 1.03
N VAL A 429 -10.12 -14.68 -0.15
CA VAL A 429 -10.86 -15.95 -0.31
C VAL A 429 -10.17 -16.86 -1.32
N SER A 430 -10.43 -18.17 -1.26
CA SER A 430 -9.95 -19.11 -2.27
C SER A 430 -10.67 -18.99 -3.60
N HIS A 431 -10.04 -19.52 -4.64
CA HIS A 431 -10.62 -19.61 -5.98
C HIS A 431 -11.94 -20.39 -6.00
N ASP A 432 -12.03 -21.56 -5.35
CA ASP A 432 -13.27 -22.37 -5.30
C ASP A 432 -14.46 -21.59 -4.74
N ARG A 433 -14.19 -20.67 -3.79
CA ARG A 433 -15.23 -19.82 -3.23
C ARG A 433 -15.71 -18.80 -4.26
N VAL A 434 -14.81 -18.29 -5.10
CA VAL A 434 -15.17 -17.40 -6.22
C VAL A 434 -15.94 -18.17 -7.27
N GLU A 435 -15.52 -19.37 -7.66
CA GLU A 435 -16.27 -20.21 -8.61
C GLU A 435 -17.71 -20.45 -8.17
N ARG A 436 -17.91 -20.79 -6.89
CA ARG A 436 -19.26 -21.00 -6.34
C ARG A 436 -20.09 -19.73 -6.23
N GLN A 437 -19.47 -18.59 -5.93
CA GLN A 437 -20.21 -17.35 -5.59
C GLN A 437 -20.32 -16.35 -6.74
N PHE A 438 -19.41 -16.42 -7.71
CA PHE A 438 -19.24 -15.53 -8.84
C PHE A 438 -18.80 -16.33 -10.08
N PRO A 439 -19.58 -17.33 -10.52
CA PRO A 439 -19.17 -18.28 -11.57
C PRO A 439 -18.81 -17.60 -12.90
N LEU A 440 -19.49 -16.50 -13.26
CA LEU A 440 -19.19 -15.75 -14.47
C LEU A 440 -17.80 -15.10 -14.45
N VAL A 441 -17.37 -14.59 -13.28
CA VAL A 441 -16.04 -14.00 -13.11
C VAL A 441 -14.97 -15.09 -13.17
N ALA A 442 -15.20 -16.22 -12.52
CA ALA A 442 -14.28 -17.36 -12.56
C ALA A 442 -14.14 -17.92 -13.99
N ALA A 443 -15.26 -18.07 -14.72
CA ALA A 443 -15.24 -18.52 -16.11
C ALA A 443 -14.42 -17.62 -17.03
N ARG A 444 -14.50 -16.28 -16.84
CA ARG A 444 -13.71 -15.31 -17.61
C ARG A 444 -12.20 -15.43 -17.35
N ILE A 445 -11.79 -15.84 -16.15
CA ILE A 445 -10.38 -16.17 -15.88
C ILE A 445 -10.00 -17.52 -16.48
N ALA A 446 -10.84 -18.54 -16.33
CA ALA A 446 -10.57 -19.89 -16.82
C ALA A 446 -10.50 -19.98 -18.36
N SER A 447 -11.21 -19.11 -19.08
CA SER A 447 -11.17 -19.04 -20.55
C SER A 447 -9.84 -18.51 -21.10
N ARG A 448 -8.96 -18.01 -20.23
CA ARG A 448 -7.70 -17.39 -20.65
C ARG A 448 -6.69 -18.45 -21.10
N ARG A 449 -5.84 -18.03 -22.03
CA ARG A 449 -4.73 -18.82 -22.56
C ARG A 449 -3.42 -18.08 -22.31
N ARG A 450 -2.39 -18.83 -21.95
CA ARG A 450 -1.00 -18.38 -21.94
C ARG A 450 -0.55 -18.07 -23.37
N ARG A 451 0.58 -17.37 -23.53
CA ARG A 451 1.16 -17.07 -24.85
C ARG A 451 1.40 -18.31 -25.72
N ASN A 452 1.68 -19.46 -25.10
CA ASN A 452 1.88 -20.74 -25.80
C ASN A 452 0.58 -21.52 -26.09
N GLY A 453 -0.59 -20.92 -25.86
CA GLY A 453 -1.90 -21.55 -26.07
C GLY A 453 -2.37 -22.49 -24.95
N ALA A 454 -1.55 -22.77 -23.92
CA ALA A 454 -1.97 -23.57 -22.77
C ALA A 454 -2.98 -22.81 -21.89
N PRO A 455 -3.81 -23.51 -21.08
CA PRO A 455 -4.65 -22.86 -20.07
C PRO A 455 -3.83 -21.95 -19.14
N ALA A 456 -4.38 -20.78 -18.80
CA ALA A 456 -3.80 -19.92 -17.77
C ALA A 456 -3.86 -20.60 -16.39
N ASP A 457 -2.94 -20.22 -15.49
CA ASP A 457 -2.98 -20.67 -14.10
C ASP A 457 -4.30 -20.28 -13.44
N THR A 458 -4.71 -21.04 -12.43
CA THR A 458 -5.77 -20.65 -11.51
C THR A 458 -5.22 -19.68 -10.47
N ALA A 459 -6.05 -18.73 -10.04
CA ALA A 459 -5.66 -17.81 -8.98
C ALA A 459 -5.47 -18.57 -7.66
N GLU A 460 -4.43 -18.24 -6.91
CA GLU A 460 -4.16 -18.82 -5.60
C GLU A 460 -5.22 -18.36 -4.59
N TYR A 461 -5.56 -17.07 -4.64
CA TYR A 461 -6.63 -16.47 -3.86
C TYR A 461 -7.15 -15.21 -4.56
N TRP A 462 -8.21 -14.64 -3.99
CA TRP A 462 -8.86 -13.44 -4.48
C TRP A 462 -9.08 -12.44 -3.36
N PHE A 463 -8.88 -11.16 -3.67
CA PHE A 463 -9.46 -10.09 -2.87
C PHE A 463 -10.90 -9.89 -3.31
N ILE A 464 -11.83 -9.90 -2.36
CA ILE A 464 -13.21 -9.50 -2.58
C ILE A 464 -13.49 -8.31 -1.69
N GLN A 465 -13.71 -7.16 -2.31
CA GLN A 465 -14.14 -5.93 -1.65
C GLN A 465 -15.63 -5.69 -1.93
N GLN A 466 -16.43 -5.59 -0.88
CA GLN A 466 -17.77 -5.02 -1.01
C GLN A 466 -17.61 -3.50 -1.13
N VAL A 467 -18.07 -2.91 -2.23
CA VAL A 467 -18.04 -1.45 -2.39
C VAL A 467 -19.17 -0.85 -1.56
N THR A 468 -18.83 0.04 -0.64
CA THR A 468 -19.79 0.78 0.19
C THR A 468 -19.77 2.28 -0.09
N GLU A 469 -18.64 2.78 -0.60
CA GLU A 469 -18.48 4.17 -0.95
C GLU A 469 -17.52 4.33 -2.12
N VAL A 470 -17.82 5.30 -2.98
CA VAL A 470 -16.99 5.73 -4.10
C VAL A 470 -16.73 7.22 -3.94
N ARG A 471 -15.48 7.62 -4.11
CA ARG A 471 -15.08 9.03 -4.14
C ARG A 471 -14.36 9.33 -5.44
N VAL A 472 -14.84 10.32 -6.18
CA VAL A 472 -14.24 10.75 -7.44
C VAL A 472 -13.58 12.11 -7.26
N GLN A 473 -12.39 12.24 -7.84
CA GLN A 473 -11.64 13.48 -7.88
C GLN A 473 -12.21 14.48 -8.91
N ASP A 474 -12.24 15.76 -8.57
CA ASP A 474 -12.78 16.82 -9.42
C ASP A 474 -11.86 17.21 -10.56
N GLU A 475 -10.58 17.28 -10.23
CA GLU A 475 -9.54 17.69 -11.15
C GLU A 475 -9.18 16.51 -12.05
N PRO A 476 -9.07 16.73 -13.38
CA PRO A 476 -8.57 15.70 -14.26
C PRO A 476 -7.11 15.39 -13.90
N VAL A 477 -6.75 14.12 -13.97
CA VAL A 477 -5.35 13.69 -13.78
C VAL A 477 -4.49 14.06 -14.99
N VAL A 478 -3.16 14.03 -14.82
CA VAL A 478 -2.20 14.22 -15.92
C VAL A 478 -2.52 13.21 -17.04
N LEU A 479 -2.48 13.66 -18.29
CA LEU A 479 -2.83 12.81 -19.43
C LEU A 479 -1.60 12.05 -19.93
N ASN A 480 -1.79 10.76 -20.11
CA ASN A 480 -0.80 9.83 -20.60
C ASN A 480 -1.34 8.96 -21.73
N HIS A 481 -0.49 8.60 -22.68
CA HIS A 481 -0.77 7.55 -23.65
C HIS A 481 -0.17 6.23 -23.18
N LEU A 482 -0.92 5.15 -23.35
CA LEU A 482 -0.37 3.81 -23.20
C LEU A 482 0.48 3.49 -24.43
N ASP A 483 1.72 3.05 -24.22
CA ASP A 483 2.56 2.55 -25.30
C ASP A 483 1.91 1.29 -25.92
N PRO A 484 1.64 1.27 -27.24
CA PRO A 484 1.07 0.09 -27.91
C PRO A 484 1.93 -1.16 -27.80
N VAL A 485 3.25 -1.00 -27.62
CA VAL A 485 4.24 -2.09 -27.55
C VAL A 485 4.46 -2.55 -26.10
N ARG A 486 3.67 -2.05 -25.14
CA ARG A 486 3.82 -2.42 -23.72
C ARG A 486 3.85 -3.95 -23.56
N PRO A 487 4.80 -4.49 -22.79
CA PRO A 487 4.78 -5.91 -22.46
C PRO A 487 3.55 -6.22 -21.60
N THR A 488 2.89 -7.36 -21.85
CA THR A 488 1.95 -7.91 -20.87
C THR A 488 2.68 -8.11 -19.53
N CYS A 489 2.09 -7.64 -18.44
CA CYS A 489 2.70 -7.69 -17.11
C CYS A 489 3.22 -9.10 -16.76
N THR A 490 4.51 -9.21 -16.42
CA THR A 490 5.17 -10.49 -16.07
C THR A 490 4.82 -11.01 -14.67
N ILE A 491 4.15 -10.20 -13.86
CA ILE A 491 3.72 -10.54 -12.49
C ILE A 491 2.20 -10.44 -12.47
N HIS A 492 1.62 -11.59 -12.70
CA HIS A 492 0.27 -11.74 -13.15
C HIS A 492 -0.77 -11.57 -12.04
N ALA A 493 -1.57 -10.50 -12.01
CA ALA A 493 -2.88 -10.53 -11.33
C ALA A 493 -4.01 -10.94 -12.28
N ALA A 494 -3.82 -10.82 -13.62
CA ALA A 494 -4.52 -11.53 -14.72
C ALA A 494 -4.14 -11.15 -16.21
N GLY A 495 -2.92 -10.76 -16.63
CA GLY A 495 -2.40 -10.86 -18.05
C GLY A 495 -1.35 -11.98 -18.48
N PRO A 496 -1.43 -12.67 -19.63
CA PRO A 496 -0.89 -14.02 -19.97
C PRO A 496 0.65 -14.29 -19.94
N ALA A 497 1.46 -13.44 -19.31
CA ALA A 497 2.91 -13.53 -19.26
C ALA A 497 3.43 -14.54 -18.21
N HIS A 498 4.66 -15.04 -18.45
CA HIS A 498 5.41 -15.92 -17.54
C HIS A 498 6.39 -15.13 -16.65
N HIS A 499 6.56 -15.59 -15.40
CA HIS A 499 7.54 -15.08 -14.44
C HIS A 499 8.98 -15.31 -14.91
N GLY A 500 9.62 -14.26 -15.43
CA GLY A 500 10.95 -14.36 -16.05
C GLY A 500 12.07 -13.54 -15.42
N LYS A 501 11.79 -12.56 -14.57
CA LYS A 501 12.86 -11.70 -14.01
C LYS A 501 12.68 -11.44 -12.52
N LYS A 502 13.57 -12.02 -11.72
CA LYS A 502 13.87 -11.50 -10.38
C LYS A 502 14.70 -10.24 -10.60
N PRO A 503 14.26 -9.04 -10.21
CA PRO A 503 15.07 -7.85 -10.43
C PRO A 503 16.28 -7.89 -9.49
N ALA A 504 17.48 -7.86 -10.05
CA ALA A 504 18.72 -7.54 -9.35
C ALA A 504 18.86 -6.02 -9.04
N TYR A 505 17.80 -5.23 -9.31
CA TYR A 505 17.91 -3.78 -9.54
C TYR A 505 18.18 -2.90 -8.32
N PHE A 506 17.90 -3.38 -7.11
CA PHE A 506 18.21 -2.62 -5.89
C PHE A 506 19.33 -3.25 -5.06
N ALA A 507 20.02 -4.28 -5.57
CA ALA A 507 21.08 -4.96 -4.81
C ALA A 507 20.72 -5.19 -3.33
N ALA A 508 19.45 -5.50 -3.03
CA ALA A 508 18.97 -5.53 -1.65
C ALA A 508 19.78 -6.51 -0.80
N GLU A 509 20.39 -7.51 -1.43
CA GLU A 509 21.33 -8.48 -0.86
C GLU A 509 22.51 -7.84 -0.11
N SER A 510 22.92 -6.61 -0.46
CA SER A 510 23.97 -5.88 0.27
C SER A 510 23.48 -5.14 1.51
N ALA A 511 22.17 -4.97 1.66
CA ALA A 511 21.57 -4.33 2.84
C ALA A 511 21.19 -5.39 3.89
N ALA A 512 21.35 -5.01 5.17
CA ALA A 512 20.99 -5.87 6.28
C ALA A 512 19.52 -6.34 6.16
N PRO A 513 19.23 -7.61 6.52
CA PRO A 513 17.86 -8.09 6.60
C PRO A 513 17.03 -7.25 7.57
N TYR A 514 15.71 -7.26 7.37
CA TYR A 514 14.76 -6.62 8.28
C TYR A 514 14.88 -7.18 9.71
N ASP A 515 15.13 -6.31 10.69
CA ASP A 515 15.17 -6.59 12.12
C ASP A 515 13.97 -5.95 12.83
N MET A 516 13.02 -6.80 13.21
CA MET A 516 11.78 -6.36 13.87
C MET A 516 12.00 -5.86 15.30
N ALA A 517 12.97 -6.41 16.05
CA ALA A 517 13.21 -5.99 17.43
C ALA A 517 13.74 -4.56 17.43
N TRP A 518 14.74 -4.31 16.60
CA TRP A 518 15.27 -2.98 16.40
C TRP A 518 14.23 -2.02 15.79
N GLN A 519 13.33 -2.50 14.93
CA GLN A 519 12.24 -1.66 14.44
C GLN A 519 11.37 -1.13 15.59
N HIS A 520 11.01 -1.97 16.55
CA HIS A 520 10.20 -1.54 17.70
C HIS A 520 10.96 -0.55 18.60
N GLU A 521 12.28 -0.69 18.73
CA GLU A 521 13.12 0.28 19.45
C GLU A 521 13.07 1.64 18.77
N ARG A 522 13.29 1.69 17.44
CA ARG A 522 13.18 2.92 16.64
C ARG A 522 11.79 3.53 16.72
N GLU A 523 10.73 2.73 16.64
CA GLU A 523 9.35 3.22 16.79
C GLU A 523 9.10 3.85 18.16
N ALA A 524 9.71 3.32 19.22
CA ALA A 524 9.60 3.86 20.57
C ALA A 524 10.37 5.18 20.74
N GLU A 525 11.50 5.33 20.04
CA GLU A 525 12.29 6.57 19.98
C GLU A 525 11.60 7.68 19.17
N GLY A 526 10.76 7.29 18.21
CA GLY A 526 10.04 8.21 17.34
C GLY A 526 10.80 8.52 16.04
N ARG A 527 10.46 9.62 15.38
CA ARG A 527 11.05 10.00 14.09
C ARG A 527 12.57 10.22 14.21
N PRO A 528 13.41 9.59 13.35
CA PRO A 528 14.83 9.90 13.30
C PRO A 528 15.10 11.37 12.94
N ARG A 529 16.09 12.00 13.58
CA ARG A 529 16.54 13.39 13.32
C ARG A 529 18.05 13.40 13.12
N ASP A 530 18.55 14.32 12.30
CA ASP A 530 19.99 14.52 12.08
C ASP A 530 20.34 16.01 12.04
N PRO A 531 20.31 16.70 13.20
CA PRO A 531 20.62 18.13 13.26
C PRO A 531 22.09 18.44 12.91
N SER A 532 22.95 17.42 12.83
CA SER A 532 24.35 17.56 12.41
C SER A 532 24.51 17.53 10.89
N GLY A 533 23.53 16.98 10.17
CA GLY A 533 23.56 16.69 8.73
C GLY A 533 24.58 15.63 8.33
N VAL A 534 25.15 14.85 9.27
CA VAL A 534 26.16 13.84 8.94
C VAL A 534 25.58 12.71 8.10
N SER A 535 24.43 12.17 8.49
CA SER A 535 23.72 11.13 7.73
C SER A 535 23.25 11.68 6.38
N ARG A 536 22.75 12.92 6.35
CA ARG A 536 22.38 13.61 5.11
C ARG A 536 23.55 13.73 4.13
N ARG A 537 24.69 14.25 4.59
CA ARG A 537 25.89 14.43 3.74
C ARG A 537 26.43 13.10 3.24
N TYR A 538 26.46 12.09 4.12
CA TYR A 538 26.84 10.73 3.74
C TYR A 538 25.91 10.17 2.65
N TRP A 539 24.59 10.31 2.84
CA TRP A 539 23.59 9.92 1.86
C TRP A 539 23.79 10.64 0.51
N GLN A 540 24.01 11.96 0.51
CA GLN A 540 24.26 12.73 -0.72
C GLN A 540 25.51 12.24 -1.46
N TRP A 541 26.57 11.92 -0.73
CA TRP A 541 27.81 11.38 -1.30
C TRP A 541 27.59 9.98 -1.90
N GLU A 542 26.97 9.05 -1.15
CA GLU A 542 26.71 7.69 -1.64
C GLU A 542 25.69 7.63 -2.79
N SER A 543 24.69 8.51 -2.76
CA SER A 543 23.62 8.53 -3.76
C SER A 543 23.97 9.27 -5.04
N GLY A 544 25.00 10.13 -5.03
CA GLY A 544 25.45 10.90 -6.20
C GLY A 544 25.62 10.07 -7.47
N PRO A 545 26.40 8.97 -7.47
CA PRO A 545 26.56 8.11 -8.64
C PRO A 545 25.26 7.46 -9.12
N ALA A 546 24.40 7.02 -8.20
CA ALA A 546 23.11 6.42 -8.54
C ALA A 546 22.15 7.46 -9.14
N LEU A 547 22.17 8.69 -8.62
CA LEU A 547 21.37 9.81 -9.13
C LEU A 547 21.78 10.20 -10.54
N GLU A 548 23.08 10.27 -10.80
CA GLU A 548 23.59 10.58 -12.13
C GLU A 548 23.22 9.49 -13.14
N ALA A 549 23.45 8.22 -12.80
CA ALA A 549 23.03 7.10 -13.64
C ALA A 549 21.52 7.11 -13.91
N ARG A 550 20.72 7.48 -12.91
CA ARG A 550 19.27 7.61 -13.04
C ARG A 550 18.86 8.75 -13.98
N ARG A 551 19.51 9.91 -13.91
CA ARG A 551 19.25 11.05 -14.81
C ARG A 551 19.55 10.68 -16.25
N VAL A 552 20.74 10.12 -16.52
CA VAL A 552 21.13 9.65 -17.86
C VAL A 552 20.10 8.65 -18.41
N HIS A 553 19.64 7.71 -17.59
CA HIS A 553 18.59 6.76 -17.98
C HIS A 553 17.28 7.47 -18.36
N LEU A 554 16.78 8.37 -17.51
CA LEU A 554 15.51 9.07 -17.74
C LEU A 554 15.56 9.98 -18.97
N ASP A 555 16.70 10.67 -19.19
CA ASP A 555 16.91 11.51 -20.37
C ASP A 555 16.94 10.67 -21.66
N GLY A 556 17.58 9.50 -21.63
CA GLY A 556 17.60 8.56 -22.76
C GLY A 556 16.22 7.99 -23.10
N VAL A 557 15.37 7.75 -22.09
CA VAL A 557 13.99 7.29 -22.28
C VAL A 557 13.10 8.37 -22.92
N GLY A 558 13.36 9.65 -22.63
CA GLY A 558 12.67 10.79 -23.24
C GLY A 558 13.06 11.07 -24.69
N ALA A 559 14.28 10.69 -25.10
CA ALA A 559 14.83 10.98 -26.43
C ALA A 559 14.50 9.93 -27.51
N THR A 560 13.87 8.80 -27.17
CA THR A 560 13.54 7.78 -28.17
C THR A 560 12.30 8.21 -28.96
N PRO A 561 12.39 8.58 -30.25
CA PRO A 561 11.21 8.86 -31.06
C PRO A 561 10.41 7.56 -31.16
N ALA A 562 9.08 7.67 -31.20
CA ALA A 562 8.24 6.57 -31.66
C ALA A 562 8.84 6.09 -32.99
N LYS A 563 9.34 4.84 -33.04
CA LYS A 563 9.72 4.25 -34.31
C LYS A 563 8.48 4.31 -35.20
N ALA A 564 8.55 5.14 -36.24
CA ALA A 564 7.54 5.17 -37.27
C ALA A 564 7.52 3.81 -37.98
N SER A 565 6.31 3.41 -38.35
CA SER A 565 5.85 2.22 -39.09
C SER A 565 5.93 0.87 -38.37
#